data_AF-A0A7W4YAR7-F1
#
_entry.id   AF-A0A7W4YAR7-F1
#
_cell.length_a   1.000
_cell.length_b   1.000
_cell.length_c   1.000
_cell.angle_alpha   90.00
_cell.angle_beta   90.00
_cell.angle_gamma   90.00
#
_symmetry.space_group_name_H-M   'P 1'
#
loop_
_entity.id
_entity.type
_entity.pdbx_description
1 polymer ?
#
loop_
_entity_poly.entity_id
_entity_poly.type
_entity_poly.pdbx_seq_one_letter_code
_entity_poly.pdbx_strand_id
1 'polypeptide(L)'
;MRGRGTTGHRGTGGRALLAGLVLAATGACSVPGDASPARPSAASASSTAASAPLPPDVLGALRVEVRQSRTDRAARVVQVAVHNDGTTDLEVVEARLTSPTVEGVAVSEDGRRAPAGTRRDVSVALGAPVCDAGPAAGAGAVGATVRLEVVDGAGRRGTREVTPEDPNGHLARIHGEDCAAVAVARGATLTLGAQLVTWQEPDGRWVGTVELTLAPRDGGPEVVVDAVERTVLLDPAPGGPQWTAALSTAPGGARTVGLDVVPARCDPHAVAEDKRGTAFGVHARVDGVPQHVFHVTADDDLRGLVHDFVALACGWPAS
;
A
#
# COMPACT_ATOMS: atom_id res chain seq x y z
N MET A 1 -27.12 -61.03 6.34
CA MET A 1 -27.90 -60.43 7.45
C MET A 1 -28.52 -59.14 6.91
N ARG A 2 -29.83 -59.10 6.59
CA ARG A 2 -30.90 -58.43 7.39
C ARG A 2 -30.38 -57.16 8.09
N GLY A 3 -30.84 -55.93 7.90
CA GLY A 3 -31.96 -55.32 7.17
C GLY A 3 -32.22 -53.91 7.77
N ARG A 4 -33.07 -53.09 7.09
CA ARG A 4 -33.66 -51.79 7.53
C ARG A 4 -32.67 -50.60 7.63
N GLY A 5 -32.94 -49.38 7.18
CA GLY A 5 -34.14 -48.72 6.67
C GLY A 5 -34.30 -47.33 7.31
N THR A 6 -34.50 -46.29 6.49
CA THR A 6 -35.06 -44.94 6.81
C THR A 6 -34.18 -44.01 7.66
N THR A 7 -34.15 -42.67 7.55
CA THR A 7 -35.06 -41.61 7.07
C THR A 7 -34.23 -40.34 6.84
N GLY A 8 -34.61 -39.50 5.87
CA GLY A 8 -34.01 -38.15 5.72
C GLY A 8 -34.62 -37.10 6.65
N HIS A 9 -34.01 -35.92 6.71
CA HIS A 9 -34.69 -34.66 7.00
C HIS A 9 -33.97 -33.49 6.30
N ARG A 10 -34.72 -32.79 5.45
CA ARG A 10 -34.40 -31.48 4.88
C ARG A 10 -34.71 -30.42 5.94
N GLY A 11 -33.77 -29.53 6.21
CA GLY A 11 -34.00 -28.32 7.00
C GLY A 11 -34.00 -27.08 6.11
N THR A 12 -35.19 -26.62 5.76
CA THR A 12 -35.45 -25.29 5.16
C THR A 12 -36.16 -24.42 6.19
N GLY A 13 -35.69 -23.19 6.38
CA GLY A 13 -36.39 -22.15 7.14
C GLY A 13 -35.43 -21.01 7.52
N GLY A 14 -35.71 -19.73 7.34
CA GLY A 14 -36.90 -19.07 6.83
C GLY A 14 -36.53 -17.64 6.39
N ARG A 15 -37.19 -17.17 5.33
CA ARG A 15 -37.13 -15.77 4.87
C ARG A 15 -38.18 -15.00 5.66
N ALA A 16 -37.78 -14.00 6.43
CA ALA A 16 -38.69 -13.05 7.06
C ALA A 16 -39.01 -11.93 6.07
N LEU A 17 -40.27 -11.90 5.61
CA LEU A 17 -40.89 -10.78 4.92
C LEU A 17 -41.40 -9.77 5.95
N LEU A 18 -40.94 -8.51 5.88
CA LEU A 18 -41.57 -7.39 6.57
C LEU A 18 -42.37 -6.58 5.54
N ALA A 19 -43.67 -6.47 5.80
CA ALA A 19 -44.64 -5.72 5.03
C ALA A 19 -45.31 -4.66 5.91
N GLY A 20 -45.74 -3.56 5.29
CA GLY A 20 -46.59 -2.52 5.86
C GLY A 20 -45.83 -1.21 6.13
N LEU A 21 -46.32 -0.01 5.79
CA LEU A 21 -47.68 0.41 5.51
C LEU A 21 -47.61 1.76 4.75
N VAL A 22 -48.32 1.86 3.62
CA VAL A 22 -48.53 3.10 2.85
C VAL A 22 -49.82 3.74 3.35
N LEU A 23 -49.78 5.00 3.78
CA LEU A 23 -50.97 5.83 3.97
C LEU A 23 -50.96 6.98 2.96
N ALA A 24 -51.85 6.89 1.98
CA ALA A 24 -52.23 7.98 1.10
C ALA A 24 -53.53 8.60 1.63
N ALA A 25 -53.56 9.91 1.81
CA ALA A 25 -54.78 10.66 2.07
C ALA A 25 -54.90 11.77 1.02
N THR A 26 -55.83 11.56 0.09
CA THR A 26 -56.29 12.54 -0.90
C THR A 26 -57.38 13.42 -0.29
N GLY A 27 -57.23 14.73 -0.38
CA GLY A 27 -58.29 15.69 -0.06
C GLY A 27 -58.17 16.91 -0.96
N ALA A 28 -59.02 16.99 -1.97
CA ALA A 28 -59.14 18.13 -2.90
C ALA A 28 -60.44 18.89 -2.62
N CYS A 29 -60.35 20.21 -2.43
CA CYS A 29 -61.46 21.14 -2.62
C CYS A 29 -60.90 22.45 -3.19
N SER A 30 -61.44 22.86 -4.34
CA SER A 30 -61.13 24.12 -5.04
C SER A 30 -62.24 25.15 -4.82
N VAL A 31 -61.90 26.43 -4.61
CA VAL A 31 -62.71 27.60 -5.01
C VAL A 31 -61.82 28.87 -5.07
N PRO A 32 -62.21 29.90 -5.85
CA PRO A 32 -61.27 30.83 -6.49
C PRO A 32 -61.19 32.23 -5.86
N GLY A 33 -60.12 32.94 -6.22
CA GLY A 33 -60.09 34.40 -6.39
C GLY A 33 -59.91 35.25 -5.13
N ASP A 34 -58.75 35.89 -4.99
CA ASP A 34 -58.72 37.36 -4.92
C ASP A 34 -57.31 37.92 -5.14
N ALA A 35 -57.25 39.03 -5.85
CA ALA A 35 -56.03 39.76 -6.19
C ALA A 35 -55.61 40.69 -5.04
N SER A 36 -54.33 40.69 -4.65
CA SER A 36 -53.68 41.82 -3.97
C SER A 36 -52.15 41.70 -3.94
N PRO A 37 -51.43 42.84 -3.81
CA PRO A 37 -50.19 43.10 -4.55
C PRO A 37 -48.92 42.59 -3.86
N ALA A 38 -47.87 42.48 -4.68
CA ALA A 38 -46.53 42.06 -4.31
C ALA A 38 -45.93 42.87 -3.14
N ARG A 39 -45.50 42.14 -2.11
CA ARG A 39 -44.57 42.61 -1.09
C ARG A 39 -43.15 42.46 -1.66
N PRO A 40 -42.28 43.48 -1.63
CA PRO A 40 -40.89 43.29 -2.00
C PRO A 40 -40.22 42.41 -0.95
N SER A 41 -39.88 41.16 -1.32
CA SER A 41 -38.90 40.38 -0.58
C SER A 41 -37.57 41.13 -0.65
N ALA A 42 -37.18 41.73 0.48
CA ALA A 42 -35.82 42.16 0.69
C ALA A 42 -34.94 40.91 0.58
N ALA A 43 -34.26 40.77 -0.56
CA ALA A 43 -33.17 39.83 -0.72
C ALA A 43 -32.07 40.26 0.25
N SER A 44 -32.01 39.64 1.43
CA SER A 44 -30.81 39.62 2.24
C SER A 44 -29.73 38.92 1.41
N ALA A 45 -28.94 39.71 0.71
CA ALA A 45 -27.67 39.27 0.17
C ALA A 45 -26.80 38.88 1.37
N SER A 46 -26.80 37.59 1.71
CA SER A 46 -25.75 37.00 2.52
C SER A 46 -24.45 37.16 1.73
N SER A 47 -23.75 38.26 1.97
CA SER A 47 -22.37 38.40 1.56
C SER A 47 -21.58 37.35 2.33
N THR A 48 -21.22 36.26 1.66
CA THR A 48 -20.10 35.42 2.07
C THR A 48 -18.87 36.32 2.14
N ALA A 49 -18.61 36.89 3.31
CA ALA A 49 -17.39 37.62 3.59
C ALA A 49 -16.24 36.65 3.31
N ALA A 50 -15.47 36.94 2.26
CA ALA A 50 -14.29 36.17 1.94
C ALA A 50 -13.33 36.28 3.14
N SER A 51 -13.07 35.16 3.83
CA SER A 51 -12.09 35.12 4.91
C SER A 51 -10.77 35.66 4.41
N ALA A 52 -10.11 36.51 5.21
CA ALA A 52 -8.79 37.02 4.89
C ALA A 52 -7.80 35.86 4.64
N PRO A 53 -6.82 36.01 3.73
CA PRO A 53 -5.82 34.99 3.50
C PRO A 53 -4.91 34.81 4.72
N LEU A 54 -4.29 33.62 4.83
CA LEU A 54 -3.27 33.39 5.85
C LEU A 54 -2.04 34.31 5.61
N PRO A 55 -1.46 34.87 6.68
CA PRO A 55 -0.22 35.65 6.57
C PRO A 55 0.94 34.84 5.95
N PRO A 56 1.79 35.47 5.10
CA PRO A 56 2.89 34.78 4.44
C PRO A 56 3.92 34.16 5.38
N ASP A 57 4.16 34.76 6.55
CA ASP A 57 5.05 34.26 7.59
C ASP A 57 4.54 32.96 8.22
N VAL A 58 3.22 32.84 8.40
CA VAL A 58 2.58 31.60 8.89
C VAL A 58 2.76 30.47 7.87
N LEU A 59 2.56 30.75 6.58
CA LEU A 59 2.83 29.77 5.51
C LEU A 59 4.33 29.47 5.34
N GLY A 60 5.18 30.47 5.61
CA GLY A 60 6.63 30.39 5.56
C GLY A 60 7.25 29.43 6.58
N ALA A 61 6.56 29.23 7.71
CA ALA A 61 6.99 28.33 8.78
C ALA A 61 6.69 26.84 8.52
N LEU A 62 6.00 26.51 7.41
CA LEU A 62 5.75 25.13 7.01
C LEU A 62 6.92 24.56 6.21
N ARG A 63 7.43 23.41 6.66
CA ARG A 63 8.34 22.54 5.89
C ARG A 63 7.72 21.16 5.68
N VAL A 64 8.23 20.44 4.69
CA VAL A 64 7.72 19.13 4.30
C VAL A 64 8.87 18.16 4.11
N GLU A 65 8.73 16.96 4.68
CA GLU A 65 9.61 15.80 4.45
C GLU A 65 8.77 14.67 3.84
N VAL A 66 9.32 13.91 2.89
CA VAL A 66 8.76 12.63 2.45
C VAL A 66 9.27 11.54 3.38
N ARG A 67 8.34 10.75 3.91
CA ARG A 67 8.61 9.57 4.73
C ARG A 67 7.85 8.37 4.20
N GLN A 68 8.29 7.16 4.53
CA GLN A 68 7.48 5.97 4.31
C GLN A 68 7.62 5.01 5.48
N SER A 69 6.47 4.67 6.09
CA SER A 69 6.38 3.66 7.13
C SER A 69 6.54 2.24 6.53
N ARG A 70 6.88 1.27 7.37
CA ARG A 70 7.04 -0.13 6.93
C ARG A 70 5.71 -0.77 6.50
N THR A 71 4.59 -0.33 7.07
CA THR A 71 3.25 -0.83 6.73
C THR A 71 2.79 -0.34 5.36
N ASP A 72 3.25 0.84 4.96
CA ASP A 72 2.78 1.53 3.76
C ASP A 72 3.57 1.20 2.49
N ARG A 73 4.72 0.51 2.64
CA ARG A 73 5.60 0.17 1.51
C ARG A 73 4.91 -0.71 0.47
N ALA A 74 4.15 -1.71 0.91
CA ALA A 74 3.42 -2.60 -0.01
C ALA A 74 2.32 -1.84 -0.78
N ALA A 75 1.63 -0.93 -0.10
CA ALA A 75 0.55 -0.13 -0.65
C ALA A 75 1.03 1.06 -1.51
N ARG A 76 2.35 1.26 -1.62
CA ARG A 76 2.96 2.42 -2.32
C ARG A 76 2.41 3.76 -1.79
N VAL A 77 2.20 3.82 -0.48
CA VAL A 77 1.77 5.03 0.24
C VAL A 77 3.00 5.70 0.86
N VAL A 78 3.10 7.01 0.73
CA VAL A 78 4.12 7.82 1.40
C VAL A 78 3.46 8.83 2.34
N GLN A 79 4.17 9.22 3.39
CA GLN A 79 3.77 10.28 4.28
C GLN A 79 4.40 11.60 3.82
N VAL A 80 3.56 12.58 3.57
CA VAL A 80 3.92 14.00 3.56
C VAL A 80 3.98 14.45 5.02
N ALA A 81 5.18 14.46 5.59
CA ALA A 81 5.40 14.88 6.96
C ALA A 81 5.48 16.41 7.02
N VAL A 82 4.41 17.04 7.48
CA VAL A 82 4.27 18.49 7.59
C VAL A 82 4.82 18.95 8.94
N HIS A 83 5.87 19.76 8.89
CA HIS A 83 6.44 20.43 10.04
C HIS A 83 5.84 21.83 10.15
N ASN A 84 5.15 22.11 11.26
CA ASN A 84 4.69 23.46 11.60
C ASN A 84 5.64 24.06 12.63
N ASP A 85 6.68 24.74 12.16
CA ASP A 85 7.68 25.39 13.03
C ASP A 85 7.24 26.79 13.48
N GLY A 86 5.99 27.17 13.16
CA GLY A 86 5.39 28.44 13.54
C GLY A 86 4.74 28.39 14.92
N THR A 87 4.02 29.47 15.22
CA THR A 87 3.28 29.66 16.48
C THR A 87 1.77 29.59 16.31
N THR A 88 1.29 29.35 15.08
CA THR A 88 -0.15 29.27 14.76
C THR A 88 -0.55 27.82 14.54
N ASP A 89 -1.62 27.38 15.20
CA ASP A 89 -2.21 26.09 14.92
C ASP A 89 -2.89 26.08 13.55
N LEU A 90 -2.58 25.06 12.77
CA LEU A 90 -3.11 24.88 11.43
C LEU A 90 -3.81 23.53 11.30
N GLU A 91 -4.71 23.45 10.33
CA GLU A 91 -5.27 22.22 9.82
C GLU A 91 -4.87 22.10 8.35
N VAL A 92 -4.14 21.02 8.03
CA VAL A 92 -3.88 20.63 6.65
C VAL A 92 -5.17 20.04 6.12
N VAL A 93 -5.82 20.75 5.21
CA VAL A 93 -7.05 20.31 4.55
C VAL A 93 -6.71 19.28 3.48
N GLU A 94 -5.61 19.51 2.75
CA GLU A 94 -5.17 18.65 1.67
C GLU A 94 -3.66 18.77 1.46
N ALA A 95 -3.01 17.66 1.13
CA ALA A 95 -1.66 17.61 0.60
C ALA A 95 -1.68 16.97 -0.79
N ARG A 96 -1.03 17.63 -1.75
CA ARG A 96 -0.83 17.13 -3.11
C ARG A 96 0.66 16.98 -3.38
N LEU A 97 1.11 15.76 -3.63
CA LEU A 97 2.47 15.45 -4.04
C LEU A 97 2.51 15.20 -5.55
N THR A 98 3.30 15.99 -6.25
CA THR A 98 3.65 15.80 -7.66
C THR A 98 5.11 15.38 -7.72
N SER A 99 5.43 14.34 -8.51
CA SER A 99 6.80 13.90 -8.74
C SER A 99 6.95 13.44 -10.20
N PRO A 100 8.10 13.69 -10.85
CA PRO A 100 8.35 13.18 -12.20
C PRO A 100 8.45 11.64 -12.26
N THR A 101 8.58 10.96 -11.12
CA THR A 101 8.80 9.51 -11.05
C THR A 101 7.51 8.67 -11.11
N VAL A 102 6.35 9.30 -10.99
CA VAL A 102 5.05 8.63 -10.93
C VAL A 102 4.00 9.40 -11.75
N GLU A 103 3.02 8.68 -12.27
CA GLU A 103 1.91 9.25 -13.01
C GLU A 103 0.94 9.99 -12.06
N GLY A 104 0.41 11.11 -12.55
CA GLY A 104 -0.62 11.87 -11.85
C GLY A 104 -0.14 12.65 -10.63
N VAL A 105 -1.08 12.96 -9.75
CA VAL A 105 -0.84 13.70 -8.49
C VAL A 105 -1.33 12.84 -7.35
N ALA A 106 -0.47 12.57 -6.38
CA ALA A 106 -0.82 11.84 -5.17
C ALA A 106 -1.51 12.82 -4.20
N VAL A 107 -2.76 12.55 -3.85
CA VAL A 107 -3.59 13.44 -3.03
C VAL A 107 -3.93 12.75 -1.71
N SER A 108 -3.93 13.50 -0.63
CA SER A 108 -4.36 13.01 0.68
C SER A 108 -5.86 12.78 0.71
N GLU A 109 -6.30 11.66 1.27
CA GLU A 109 -7.74 11.37 1.43
C GLU A 109 -8.36 12.18 2.58
N ASP A 110 -7.60 12.35 3.67
CA ASP A 110 -8.04 13.04 4.87
C ASP A 110 -7.14 14.23 5.25
N GLY A 111 -7.76 15.26 5.80
CA GLY A 111 -7.06 16.36 6.44
C GLY A 111 -6.43 15.96 7.78
N ARG A 112 -5.51 16.79 8.26
CA ARG A 112 -4.80 16.56 9.52
C ARG A 112 -4.55 17.86 10.27
N ARG A 113 -4.93 17.90 11.55
CA ARG A 113 -4.48 18.98 12.44
C ARG A 113 -2.97 18.96 12.56
N ALA A 114 -2.34 20.12 12.34
CA ALA A 114 -0.93 20.43 12.49
C ALA A 114 -0.73 21.56 13.52
N PRO A 115 -0.79 21.23 14.83
CA PRO A 115 -0.51 22.20 15.89
C PRO A 115 0.87 22.85 15.75
N ALA A 116 1.00 24.06 16.27
CA ALA A 116 2.26 24.79 16.34
C ALA A 116 3.37 23.97 17.03
N GLY A 117 4.59 24.01 16.47
CA GLY A 117 5.75 23.27 16.97
C GLY A 117 5.68 21.75 16.80
N THR A 118 4.81 21.23 15.93
CA THR A 118 4.65 19.78 15.74
C THR A 118 4.90 19.31 14.31
N ARG A 119 5.21 18.01 14.19
CA ARG A 119 5.19 17.27 12.92
C ARG A 119 3.95 16.40 12.82
N ARG A 120 3.29 16.42 11.66
CA ARG A 120 2.14 15.56 11.38
C ARG A 120 2.25 14.96 9.99
N ASP A 121 1.97 13.67 9.94
CA ASP A 121 2.11 12.88 8.73
C ASP A 121 0.74 12.83 8.03
N VAL A 122 0.72 13.16 6.74
CA VAL A 122 -0.45 13.06 5.86
C VAL A 122 -0.13 12.03 4.79
N SER A 123 -0.91 10.96 4.70
CA SER A 123 -0.67 9.88 3.75
C SER A 123 -1.16 10.24 2.35
N VAL A 124 -0.36 9.92 1.33
CA VAL A 124 -0.73 10.03 -0.08
C VAL A 124 -0.32 8.74 -0.81
N ALA A 125 -1.20 8.20 -1.64
CA ALA A 125 -0.93 7.02 -2.46
C ALA A 125 -0.28 7.44 -3.79
N LEU A 126 0.86 6.82 -4.13
CA LEU A 126 1.56 7.12 -5.38
C LEU A 126 0.88 6.43 -6.58
N GLY A 127 0.80 7.14 -7.71
CA GLY A 127 0.34 6.61 -8.99
C GLY A 127 1.30 5.57 -9.58
N ALA A 128 1.03 5.08 -10.79
CA ALA A 128 1.91 4.14 -11.47
C ALA A 128 3.32 4.74 -11.70
N PRO A 129 4.40 3.94 -11.71
CA PRO A 129 5.75 4.46 -11.93
C PRO A 129 5.94 4.91 -13.38
N VAL A 130 6.62 6.03 -13.59
CA VAL A 130 7.04 6.50 -14.93
C VAL A 130 8.42 5.94 -15.25
N CYS A 131 8.47 4.77 -15.87
CA CYS A 131 9.73 4.09 -16.19
C CYS A 131 10.16 4.39 -17.62
N ASP A 132 10.85 5.52 -17.83
CA ASP A 132 11.55 5.76 -19.09
C ASP A 132 12.57 4.62 -19.33
N ALA A 133 12.76 4.22 -20.59
CA ALA A 133 13.56 3.06 -20.96
C ALA A 133 15.06 3.30 -20.72
N GLY A 134 15.49 3.23 -19.46
CA GLY A 134 16.87 3.29 -19.04
C GLY A 134 16.98 3.32 -17.51
N PRO A 135 18.07 2.80 -16.93
CA PRO A 135 18.34 2.95 -15.51
C PRO A 135 18.64 4.43 -15.22
N ALA A 136 17.60 5.23 -14.96
CA ALA A 136 17.76 6.58 -14.46
C ALA A 136 18.11 6.51 -12.97
N ALA A 137 19.34 6.09 -12.67
CA ALA A 137 19.91 6.21 -11.34
C ALA A 137 19.91 7.70 -10.94
N GLY A 138 19.03 8.07 -10.01
CA GLY A 138 19.03 9.40 -9.40
C GLY A 138 17.84 10.32 -9.75
N ALA A 139 16.82 9.86 -10.49
CA ALA A 139 15.64 10.66 -10.80
C ALA A 139 14.65 10.89 -9.62
N GLY A 140 15.09 10.67 -8.37
CA GLY A 140 14.24 10.58 -7.16
C GLY A 140 13.45 11.84 -6.76
N ALA A 141 13.76 12.44 -5.60
CA ALA A 141 13.07 13.63 -5.10
C ALA A 141 13.33 14.90 -5.92
N VAL A 142 14.27 14.85 -6.87
CA VAL A 142 14.60 15.96 -7.76
C VAL A 142 13.39 16.28 -8.63
N GLY A 143 12.82 17.47 -8.43
CA GLY A 143 11.60 17.90 -9.12
C GLY A 143 10.29 17.48 -8.47
N ALA A 144 10.32 16.85 -7.28
CA ALA A 144 9.12 16.65 -6.50
C ALA A 144 8.64 17.98 -5.87
N THR A 145 7.33 18.18 -5.83
CA THR A 145 6.69 19.37 -5.25
C THR A 145 5.49 18.94 -4.43
N VAL A 146 5.35 19.52 -3.24
CA VAL A 146 4.17 19.38 -2.39
C VAL A 146 3.42 20.70 -2.34
N ARG A 147 2.12 20.65 -2.67
CA ARG A 147 1.17 21.74 -2.43
C ARG A 147 0.30 21.38 -1.23
N LEU A 148 0.37 22.21 -0.20
CA LEU A 148 -0.46 22.13 1.00
C LEU A 148 -1.58 23.16 0.93
N GLU A 149 -2.81 22.73 1.24
CA GLU A 149 -3.92 23.61 1.56
C GLU A 149 -4.14 23.59 3.06
N VAL A 150 -4.12 24.76 3.70
CA VAL A 150 -4.20 24.89 5.17
C VAL A 150 -5.24 25.92 5.58
N VAL A 151 -5.79 25.73 6.77
CA VAL A 151 -6.71 26.66 7.43
C VAL A 151 -6.31 26.84 8.90
N ASP A 152 -6.49 28.04 9.45
CA ASP A 152 -6.28 28.29 10.88
C ASP A 152 -7.60 28.29 11.69
N GLY A 153 -7.49 28.48 13.00
CA GLY A 153 -8.66 28.56 13.89
C GLY A 153 -9.60 29.74 13.63
N ALA A 154 -9.18 30.75 12.85
CA ALA A 154 -10.01 31.87 12.44
C ALA A 154 -10.68 31.65 11.07
N GLY A 155 -10.48 30.47 10.46
CA GLY A 155 -11.03 30.14 9.15
C GLY A 155 -10.31 30.84 7.99
N ARG A 156 -9.12 31.40 8.22
CA ARG A 156 -8.26 31.96 7.16
C ARG A 156 -7.60 30.82 6.42
N ARG A 157 -7.64 30.86 5.08
CA ARG A 157 -7.07 29.82 4.21
C ARG A 157 -5.78 30.28 3.57
N GLY A 158 -4.92 29.33 3.26
CA GLY A 158 -3.69 29.57 2.54
C GLY A 158 -3.21 28.33 1.81
N THR A 159 -2.40 28.56 0.79
CA THR A 159 -1.74 27.52 0.02
C THR A 159 -0.24 27.71 0.13
N ARG A 160 0.48 26.61 0.35
CA ARG A 160 1.93 26.60 0.40
C ARG A 160 2.46 25.55 -0.56
N GLU A 161 3.29 25.97 -1.49
CA GLU A 161 4.05 25.08 -2.37
C GLU A 161 5.49 24.98 -1.85
N VAL A 162 5.98 23.76 -1.67
CA VAL A 162 7.29 23.45 -1.10
C VAL A 162 7.90 22.26 -1.84
N THR A 163 9.18 22.35 -2.17
CA THR A 163 9.98 21.18 -2.51
C THR A 163 10.23 20.37 -1.24
N PRO A 164 9.74 19.12 -1.14
CA PRO A 164 9.90 18.35 0.07
C PRO A 164 11.35 17.86 0.23
N GLU A 165 11.79 17.74 1.48
CA GLU A 165 13.01 17.02 1.82
C GLU A 165 12.76 15.50 1.69
N ASP A 166 13.74 14.72 1.25
CA ASP A 166 13.68 13.25 1.24
C ASP A 166 15.01 12.67 1.75
N PRO A 167 15.31 12.86 3.05
CA PRO A 167 16.63 12.54 3.60
C PRO A 167 16.95 11.04 3.57
N ASN A 168 15.92 10.20 3.42
CA ASN A 168 16.05 8.73 3.35
C ASN A 168 15.92 8.19 1.92
N GLY A 169 15.81 9.07 0.91
CA GLY A 169 15.74 8.70 -0.50
C GLY A 169 14.56 7.79 -0.86
N HIS A 170 13.41 7.96 -0.19
CA HIS A 170 12.24 7.11 -0.37
C HIS A 170 11.69 7.18 -1.80
N LEU A 171 11.59 8.35 -2.41
CA LEU A 171 11.06 8.47 -3.78
C LEU A 171 11.98 7.79 -4.80
N ALA A 172 13.30 8.00 -4.67
CA ALA A 172 14.29 7.34 -5.52
C ALA A 172 14.22 5.81 -5.39
N ARG A 173 14.13 5.32 -4.15
CA ARG A 173 14.08 3.89 -3.85
C ARG A 173 12.79 3.26 -4.40
N ILE A 174 11.63 3.88 -4.16
CA ILE A 174 10.34 3.38 -4.66
C ILE A 174 10.36 3.32 -6.19
N HIS A 175 10.81 4.38 -6.84
CA HIS A 175 10.93 4.42 -8.30
C HIS A 175 11.83 3.31 -8.85
N GLY A 176 13.00 3.08 -8.23
CA GLY A 176 13.91 1.99 -8.61
C GLY A 176 13.27 0.60 -8.44
N GLU A 177 12.65 0.34 -7.29
CA GLU A 177 11.92 -0.91 -7.00
C GLU A 177 10.80 -1.16 -8.02
N ASP A 178 9.98 -0.14 -8.26
CA ASP A 178 8.83 -0.22 -9.16
C ASP A 178 9.27 -0.44 -10.62
N CYS A 179 10.29 0.28 -11.09
CA CYS A 179 10.76 0.13 -12.47
C CYS A 179 11.52 -1.17 -12.71
N ALA A 180 12.22 -1.70 -11.71
CA ALA A 180 12.77 -3.06 -11.76
C ALA A 180 11.65 -4.11 -11.90
N ALA A 181 10.59 -3.98 -11.11
CA ALA A 181 9.43 -4.86 -11.21
C ALA A 181 8.76 -4.77 -12.59
N VAL A 182 8.59 -3.56 -13.14
CA VAL A 182 8.06 -3.36 -14.50
C VAL A 182 8.96 -3.99 -15.57
N ALA A 183 10.29 -3.80 -15.47
CA ALA A 183 11.24 -4.36 -16.43
C ALA A 183 11.21 -5.89 -16.44
N VAL A 184 11.22 -6.51 -15.26
CA VAL A 184 11.08 -7.98 -15.11
C VAL A 184 9.72 -8.45 -15.62
N ALA A 185 8.64 -7.76 -15.27
CA ALA A 185 7.29 -8.12 -15.68
C ALA A 185 7.06 -8.09 -17.20
N ARG A 186 7.88 -7.34 -17.96
CA ARG A 186 7.86 -7.36 -19.43
C ARG A 186 8.39 -8.68 -20.01
N GLY A 187 9.38 -9.29 -19.36
CA GLY A 187 10.03 -10.52 -19.82
C GLY A 187 9.51 -11.80 -19.18
N ALA A 188 8.99 -11.71 -17.95
CA ALA A 188 8.56 -12.88 -17.19
C ALA A 188 7.47 -12.56 -16.15
N THR A 189 6.81 -13.59 -15.67
CA THR A 189 6.04 -13.58 -14.43
C THR A 189 6.84 -14.30 -13.36
N LEU A 190 6.96 -13.70 -12.18
CA LEU A 190 7.68 -14.26 -11.04
C LEU A 190 6.70 -14.46 -9.89
N THR A 191 6.52 -15.71 -9.44
CA THR A 191 5.51 -16.07 -8.42
C THR A 191 6.08 -16.99 -7.36
N LEU A 192 5.65 -16.79 -6.12
CA LEU A 192 5.87 -17.75 -5.04
C LEU A 192 4.80 -18.84 -5.11
N GLY A 193 5.18 -20.09 -4.79
CA GLY A 193 4.26 -21.21 -4.70
C GLY A 193 3.34 -21.05 -3.49
N ALA A 194 2.07 -21.45 -3.63
CA ALA A 194 1.06 -21.32 -2.57
C ALA A 194 1.21 -22.35 -1.43
N GLN A 195 2.30 -23.12 -1.41
CA GLN A 195 2.54 -24.20 -0.45
C GLN A 195 3.90 -24.01 0.21
N LEU A 196 3.99 -24.41 1.47
CA LEU A 196 5.23 -24.50 2.22
C LEU A 196 5.38 -25.94 2.69
N VAL A 197 6.30 -26.68 2.07
CA VAL A 197 6.58 -28.06 2.44
C VAL A 197 7.56 -28.05 3.60
N THR A 198 7.29 -28.76 4.69
CA THR A 198 8.16 -28.81 5.88
C THR A 198 8.70 -30.21 6.13
N TRP A 199 9.92 -30.29 6.65
CA TRP A 199 10.55 -31.53 7.11
C TRP A 199 11.55 -31.24 8.21
N GLN A 200 12.06 -32.30 8.84
CA GLN A 200 13.13 -32.21 9.83
C GLN A 200 14.42 -32.79 9.28
N GLU A 201 15.51 -32.09 9.57
CA GLU A 201 16.86 -32.59 9.43
C GLU A 201 17.13 -33.69 10.48
N PRO A 202 18.16 -34.54 10.30
CA PRO A 202 18.50 -35.58 11.27
C PRO A 202 18.79 -35.08 12.69
N ASP A 203 19.19 -33.81 12.82
CA ASP A 203 19.43 -33.13 14.11
C ASP A 203 18.14 -32.60 14.77
N GLY A 204 16.99 -32.80 14.14
CA GLY A 204 15.67 -32.36 14.61
C GLY A 204 15.29 -30.93 14.20
N ARG A 205 16.17 -30.19 13.51
CA ARG A 205 15.89 -28.85 13.03
C ARG A 205 14.83 -28.88 11.93
N TRP A 206 13.80 -28.05 12.08
CA TRP A 206 12.78 -27.87 11.05
C TRP A 206 13.30 -27.02 9.89
N VAL A 207 12.98 -27.45 8.67
CA VAL A 207 13.23 -26.74 7.42
C VAL A 207 11.92 -26.68 6.63
N GLY A 208 11.68 -25.56 5.95
CA GLY A 208 10.60 -25.41 4.99
C GLY A 208 11.14 -25.17 3.58
N THR A 209 10.40 -25.49 2.51
CA THR A 209 10.68 -25.01 1.15
C THR A 209 9.57 -24.07 0.73
N VAL A 210 9.95 -22.87 0.27
CA VAL A 210 9.09 -21.98 -0.51
C VAL A 210 9.52 -22.05 -1.97
N GLU A 211 8.61 -22.36 -2.89
CA GLU A 211 8.95 -22.39 -4.32
C GLU A 211 8.91 -20.99 -4.94
N LEU A 212 9.89 -20.66 -5.77
CA LEU A 212 9.90 -19.48 -6.63
C LEU A 212 9.87 -19.93 -8.10
N THR A 213 8.87 -19.49 -8.85
CA THR A 213 8.70 -19.83 -10.27
C THR A 213 8.87 -18.60 -11.15
N LEU A 214 9.76 -18.71 -12.14
CA LEU A 214 9.96 -17.74 -13.22
C LEU A 214 9.36 -18.30 -14.52
N ALA A 215 8.28 -17.70 -14.99
CA ALA A 215 7.61 -18.07 -16.23
C ALA A 215 7.86 -17.02 -17.32
N PRO A 216 8.49 -17.35 -18.46
CA PRO A 216 8.74 -16.38 -19.52
C PRO A 216 7.45 -15.85 -20.15
N ARG A 217 7.52 -14.64 -20.70
CA ARG A 217 6.49 -14.06 -21.57
C ARG A 217 6.93 -14.16 -23.03
N ASP A 218 5.99 -14.51 -23.90
CA ASP A 218 6.25 -14.61 -25.32
C ASP A 218 6.73 -13.26 -25.90
N GLY A 219 7.89 -13.27 -26.56
CA GLY A 219 8.51 -12.08 -27.14
C GLY A 219 9.04 -11.07 -26.13
N GLY A 220 9.08 -11.40 -24.83
CA GLY A 220 9.68 -10.57 -23.80
C GLY A 220 11.22 -10.65 -23.77
N PRO A 221 11.89 -9.68 -23.11
CA PRO A 221 13.34 -9.73 -22.92
C PRO A 221 13.77 -10.94 -22.07
N GLU A 222 15.05 -11.31 -22.15
CA GLU A 222 15.60 -12.32 -21.24
C GLU A 222 15.59 -11.77 -19.81
N VAL A 223 15.09 -12.58 -18.87
CA VAL A 223 15.11 -12.29 -17.44
C VAL A 223 15.92 -13.37 -16.75
N VAL A 224 16.88 -12.93 -15.95
CA VAL A 224 17.68 -13.79 -15.07
C VAL A 224 17.42 -13.37 -13.63
N VAL A 225 17.06 -14.33 -12.78
CA VAL A 225 17.00 -14.14 -11.31
C VAL A 225 18.24 -14.77 -10.72
N ASP A 226 19.16 -13.93 -10.25
CA ASP A 226 20.46 -14.34 -9.74
C ASP A 226 20.32 -14.86 -8.31
N ALA A 227 19.63 -14.11 -7.46
CA ALA A 227 19.52 -14.40 -6.04
C ALA A 227 18.24 -13.83 -5.40
N VAL A 228 17.91 -14.39 -4.24
CA VAL A 228 16.75 -13.99 -3.43
C VAL A 228 17.23 -13.70 -2.00
N GLU A 229 16.95 -12.51 -1.48
CA GLU A 229 17.34 -12.10 -0.14
C GLU A 229 16.50 -12.80 0.93
N ARG A 230 17.13 -13.06 2.08
CA ARG A 230 16.42 -13.41 3.32
C ARG A 230 15.32 -12.40 3.65
N THR A 231 14.33 -12.82 4.42
CA THR A 231 13.29 -11.93 4.94
C THR A 231 13.47 -11.68 6.44
N VAL A 232 12.56 -10.91 7.04
CA VAL A 232 12.55 -10.72 8.51
C VAL A 232 12.21 -12.02 9.26
N LEU A 233 11.47 -12.93 8.64
CA LEU A 233 11.01 -14.17 9.26
C LEU A 233 11.78 -15.41 8.80
N LEU A 234 12.43 -15.36 7.63
CA LEU A 234 12.99 -16.53 6.97
C LEU A 234 14.44 -16.29 6.57
N ASP A 235 15.33 -17.16 7.05
CA ASP A 235 16.73 -17.25 6.67
C ASP A 235 16.97 -18.44 5.73
N PRO A 236 17.99 -18.41 4.86
CA PRO A 236 18.40 -19.57 4.10
C PRO A 236 18.81 -20.72 5.01
N ALA A 237 18.17 -21.87 4.87
CA ALA A 237 18.56 -23.09 5.58
C ALA A 237 20.02 -23.52 5.32
N PRO A 238 20.57 -23.36 4.10
CA PRO A 238 22.00 -23.58 3.85
C PRO A 238 22.93 -22.59 4.59
N GLY A 239 22.37 -21.53 5.18
CA GLY A 239 23.09 -20.40 5.76
C GLY A 239 23.44 -19.30 4.73
N GLY A 240 23.99 -18.20 5.22
CA GLY A 240 24.37 -17.04 4.39
C GLY A 240 23.25 -16.00 4.24
N PRO A 241 23.51 -14.92 3.49
CA PRO A 241 22.61 -13.76 3.48
C PRO A 241 21.45 -13.87 2.47
N GLN A 242 21.49 -14.81 1.53
CA GLN A 242 20.56 -14.96 0.40
C GLN A 242 20.61 -16.37 -0.20
N TRP A 243 19.54 -16.76 -0.90
CA TRP A 243 19.50 -17.95 -1.76
C TRP A 243 20.08 -17.64 -3.14
N THR A 244 20.84 -18.59 -3.71
CA THR A 244 21.14 -18.58 -5.14
C THR A 244 19.95 -19.17 -5.89
N ALA A 245 19.30 -18.38 -6.74
CA ALA A 245 18.16 -18.84 -7.53
C ALA A 245 18.60 -19.39 -8.89
N ALA A 246 19.51 -18.67 -9.57
CA ALA A 246 20.04 -19.01 -10.89
C ALA A 246 18.96 -19.41 -11.92
N LEU A 247 17.83 -18.70 -11.92
CA LEU A 247 16.75 -18.90 -12.89
C LEU A 247 17.00 -18.04 -14.13
N SER A 248 16.73 -18.56 -15.32
CA SER A 248 16.70 -17.78 -16.57
C SER A 248 15.46 -18.15 -17.38
N THR A 249 14.90 -17.17 -18.09
CA THR A 249 13.86 -17.40 -19.09
C THR A 249 14.37 -18.07 -20.35
N ALA A 250 15.68 -18.08 -20.61
CA ALA A 250 16.27 -18.77 -21.75
C ALA A 250 16.47 -20.28 -21.49
N PRO A 251 16.30 -21.16 -22.49
CA PRO A 251 15.83 -20.91 -23.86
C PRO A 251 14.28 -20.92 -23.99
N GLY A 252 13.55 -20.72 -22.89
CA GLY A 252 12.08 -20.74 -22.84
C GLY A 252 11.52 -21.72 -21.81
N GLY A 253 10.21 -21.64 -21.57
CA GLY A 253 9.47 -22.44 -20.57
C GLY A 253 9.70 -21.99 -19.13
N ALA A 254 8.74 -22.30 -18.24
CA ALA A 254 8.84 -21.97 -16.83
C ALA A 254 9.99 -22.72 -16.14
N ARG A 255 10.56 -22.10 -15.10
CA ARG A 255 11.59 -22.67 -14.23
C ARG A 255 11.23 -22.40 -12.78
N THR A 256 11.51 -23.36 -11.91
CA THR A 256 11.19 -23.28 -10.48
C THR A 256 12.43 -23.64 -9.67
N VAL A 257 12.64 -22.94 -8.56
CA VAL A 257 13.65 -23.26 -7.55
C VAL A 257 12.98 -23.33 -6.17
N GLY A 258 13.43 -24.29 -5.36
CA GLY A 258 13.06 -24.35 -3.94
C GLY A 258 13.97 -23.43 -3.12
N LEU A 259 13.37 -22.56 -2.32
CA LEU A 259 14.04 -21.74 -1.33
C LEU A 259 13.89 -22.44 0.02
N ASP A 260 14.91 -23.17 0.44
CA ASP A 260 14.89 -23.84 1.74
C ASP A 260 15.12 -22.83 2.86
N VAL A 261 14.17 -22.73 3.78
CA VAL A 261 14.05 -21.70 4.80
C VAL A 261 14.14 -22.28 6.21
N VAL A 262 14.69 -21.49 7.13
CA VAL A 262 14.58 -21.66 8.59
C VAL A 262 14.06 -20.37 9.21
N PRO A 263 13.46 -20.39 10.41
CA PRO A 263 13.07 -19.15 11.08
C PRO A 263 14.28 -18.26 11.36
N ALA A 264 14.23 -17.00 10.94
CA ALA A 264 15.27 -16.01 11.23
C ALA A 264 15.22 -15.54 12.70
N ARG A 265 14.10 -15.76 13.38
CA ARG A 265 13.89 -15.39 14.79
C ARG A 265 12.76 -16.19 15.43
N CYS A 266 12.87 -16.38 16.75
CA CYS A 266 11.88 -17.07 17.58
C CYS A 266 11.35 -16.19 18.74
N ASP A 267 11.29 -14.87 18.56
CA ASP A 267 10.61 -13.96 19.51
C ASP A 267 9.14 -13.74 19.09
N PRO A 268 8.13 -14.21 19.86
CA PRO A 268 6.72 -14.11 19.47
C PRO A 268 6.23 -12.69 19.20
N HIS A 269 6.66 -11.72 20.00
CA HIS A 269 6.22 -10.33 19.86
C HIS A 269 6.61 -9.76 18.50
N ALA A 270 7.86 -9.97 18.10
CA ALA A 270 8.32 -9.45 16.83
C ALA A 270 7.80 -10.23 15.62
N VAL A 271 7.45 -11.50 15.75
CA VAL A 271 6.79 -12.26 14.67
C VAL A 271 5.34 -11.80 14.50
N ALA A 272 4.61 -11.61 15.60
CA ALA A 272 3.23 -11.10 15.57
C ALA A 272 3.15 -9.66 15.04
N GLU A 273 4.14 -8.83 15.37
CA GLU A 273 4.23 -7.45 14.89
C GLU A 273 4.97 -7.31 13.55
N ASP A 274 5.28 -8.38 12.84
CA ASP A 274 5.90 -8.27 11.54
C ASP A 274 4.85 -7.95 10.43
N LYS A 275 5.24 -7.10 9.46
CA LYS A 275 4.39 -6.71 8.33
C LYS A 275 5.05 -6.95 6.96
N ARG A 276 6.28 -7.46 6.93
CA ARG A 276 7.13 -7.52 5.72
C ARG A 276 7.95 -8.81 5.61
N GLY A 277 7.79 -9.72 6.54
CA GLY A 277 8.58 -10.93 6.76
C GLY A 277 8.35 -12.02 5.74
N THR A 278 7.44 -11.81 4.80
CA THR A 278 7.22 -12.69 3.65
C THR A 278 7.38 -11.95 2.32
N ALA A 279 8.01 -10.77 2.33
CA ALA A 279 8.43 -10.05 1.13
C ALA A 279 9.89 -10.38 0.81
N PHE A 280 10.11 -11.19 -0.22
CA PHE A 280 11.42 -11.64 -0.66
C PHE A 280 12.03 -10.63 -1.62
N GLY A 281 13.21 -10.10 -1.28
CA GLY A 281 13.98 -9.22 -2.17
C GLY A 281 14.61 -10.03 -3.31
N VAL A 282 14.48 -9.57 -4.55
CA VAL A 282 14.93 -10.29 -5.75
C VAL A 282 16.01 -9.49 -6.47
N HIS A 283 17.16 -10.14 -6.69
CA HIS A 283 18.24 -9.65 -7.54
C HIS A 283 18.06 -10.22 -8.94
N ALA A 284 17.84 -9.35 -9.94
CA ALA A 284 17.56 -9.77 -11.30
C ALA A 284 18.31 -8.93 -12.35
N ARG A 285 18.43 -9.51 -13.54
CA ARG A 285 18.91 -8.87 -14.76
C ARG A 285 17.87 -9.00 -15.87
N VAL A 286 17.75 -7.96 -16.69
CA VAL A 286 16.93 -7.96 -17.91
C VAL A 286 17.84 -7.65 -19.08
N ASP A 287 17.93 -8.56 -20.06
CA ASP A 287 18.89 -8.51 -21.17
C ASP A 287 20.34 -8.21 -20.70
N GLY A 288 20.73 -8.83 -19.59
CA GLY A 288 22.05 -8.66 -18.98
C GLY A 288 22.22 -7.38 -18.13
N VAL A 289 21.25 -6.47 -18.12
CA VAL A 289 21.29 -5.22 -17.33
C VAL A 289 20.79 -5.48 -15.90
N PRO A 290 21.62 -5.25 -14.85
CA PRO A 290 21.18 -5.34 -13.46
C PRO A 290 20.03 -4.40 -13.14
N GLN A 291 19.04 -4.91 -12.42
CA GLN A 291 17.90 -4.14 -11.93
C GLN A 291 18.08 -3.79 -10.45
N HIS A 292 17.35 -2.79 -9.97
CA HIS A 292 17.20 -2.58 -8.53
C HIS A 292 16.52 -3.79 -7.89
N VAL A 293 16.84 -4.04 -6.61
CA VAL A 293 16.14 -5.08 -5.84
C VAL A 293 14.68 -4.71 -5.72
N PHE A 294 13.79 -5.56 -6.23
CA PHE A 294 12.35 -5.45 -6.07
C PHE A 294 11.85 -6.63 -5.22
N HIS A 295 10.58 -6.61 -4.79
CA HIS A 295 10.06 -7.62 -3.88
C HIS A 295 8.96 -8.45 -4.51
N VAL A 296 9.03 -9.77 -4.30
CA VAL A 296 7.89 -10.67 -4.50
C VAL A 296 7.35 -11.02 -3.12
N THR A 297 6.04 -10.83 -2.93
CA THR A 297 5.41 -11.00 -1.62
C THR A 297 4.54 -12.24 -1.62
N ALA A 298 4.61 -13.02 -0.54
CA ALA A 298 3.69 -14.12 -0.31
C ALA A 298 2.24 -13.60 -0.29
N ASP A 299 1.33 -14.37 -0.84
CA ASP A 299 -0.10 -14.16 -0.62
C ASP A 299 -0.47 -14.49 0.83
N ASP A 300 -1.74 -14.25 1.18
CA ASP A 300 -2.23 -14.44 2.54
C ASP A 300 -2.15 -15.91 2.99
N ASP A 301 -2.32 -16.85 2.07
CA ASP A 301 -2.26 -18.29 2.33
C ASP A 301 -0.82 -18.72 2.65
N LEU A 302 0.15 -18.41 1.78
CA LEU A 302 1.56 -18.70 2.04
C LEU A 302 2.06 -17.95 3.27
N ARG A 303 1.60 -16.71 3.50
CA ARG A 303 1.93 -15.96 4.71
C ARG A 303 1.45 -16.68 5.97
N GLY A 304 0.23 -17.19 5.98
CA GLY A 304 -0.29 -18.03 7.06
C GLY A 304 0.60 -19.25 7.31
N LEU A 305 0.93 -20.00 6.25
CA LEU A 305 1.82 -21.17 6.33
C LEU A 305 3.22 -20.84 6.86
N VAL A 306 3.77 -19.67 6.53
CA VAL A 306 5.04 -19.19 7.09
C VAL A 306 4.92 -18.95 8.59
N HIS A 307 3.83 -18.32 9.07
CA HIS A 307 3.62 -18.13 10.50
C HIS A 307 3.47 -19.47 11.24
N ASP A 308 2.73 -20.42 10.68
CA ASP A 308 2.57 -21.77 11.23
C ASP A 308 3.91 -22.52 11.28
N PHE A 309 4.71 -22.42 10.22
CA PHE A 309 6.06 -23.00 10.18
C PHE A 309 6.98 -22.40 11.25
N VAL A 310 6.97 -21.07 11.41
CA VAL A 310 7.76 -20.39 12.44
C VAL A 310 7.33 -20.84 13.84
N ALA A 311 6.02 -20.91 14.10
CA ALA A 311 5.50 -21.40 15.37
C ALA A 311 5.94 -22.85 15.65
N LEU A 312 5.81 -23.74 14.67
CA LEU A 312 6.23 -25.13 14.74
C LEU A 312 7.73 -25.26 15.04
N ALA A 313 8.56 -24.58 14.25
CA ALA A 313 10.01 -24.66 14.33
C ALA A 313 10.56 -24.03 15.63
N CYS A 314 9.89 -23.00 16.17
CA CYS A 314 10.23 -22.36 17.43
C CYS A 314 9.58 -23.01 18.67
N GLY A 315 8.78 -24.06 18.49
CA GLY A 315 8.15 -24.81 19.59
C GLY A 315 7.04 -24.05 20.31
N TRP A 316 6.34 -23.16 19.63
CA TRP A 316 5.21 -22.42 20.20
C TRP A 316 3.94 -23.29 20.23
N PRO A 317 2.99 -23.03 21.15
CA PRO A 317 1.69 -23.69 21.11
C PRO A 317 0.99 -23.37 19.79
N ALA A 318 0.28 -24.35 19.23
CA ALA A 318 -0.60 -24.10 18.09
C ALA A 318 -1.69 -23.09 18.50
N SER A 319 -1.88 -22.07 17.67
CA SER A 319 -2.96 -21.07 17.79
C SER A 319 -4.30 -21.61 17.30
#